data_AF-A0A4U5WFX7-F1
#
_entry.id   AF-A0A4U5WFX7-F1
#
_cell.length_a   1.000
_cell.length_b   1.000
_cell.length_c   1.000
_cell.angle_alpha   90.00
_cell.angle_beta   90.00
_cell.angle_gamma   90.00
#
_symmetry.space_group_name_H-M   'P 1'
#
loop_
_entity.id
_entity.type
_entity.pdbx_description
1 polymer ?
#
loop_
_entity_poly.entity_id
_entity_poly.type
_entity_poly.pdbx_seq_one_letter_code
_entity_poly.pdbx_strand_id
1 'polypeptide(L)'
;MTEPARKSARRDEDVHFNSVGEGPPRYRTRTDKLVRYLTVVDKTGGAVLGYVWGCDEDDAAAWVPRSDAGGRALAEGGHWHTRLQDAKGRGIPPSQALAELSSSESNRGRVLPGSLTDAPNSDAVKALAASGS
;
A
#
# COMPACT_ATOMS: atom_id res chain seq x y z
N MET A 1 -36.81 49.65 18.32
CA MET A 1 -35.74 49.36 17.35
C MET A 1 -35.03 48.13 17.88
N THR A 2 -35.44 46.96 17.39
CA THR A 2 -35.18 45.65 18.04
C THR A 2 -34.10 44.92 17.26
N GLU A 3 -33.01 44.56 17.94
CA GLU A 3 -32.01 43.60 17.47
C GLU A 3 -32.63 42.20 17.40
N PRO A 4 -32.54 41.47 16.27
CA PRO A 4 -32.73 40.03 16.30
C PRO A 4 -31.37 39.34 16.47
N ALA A 5 -31.27 38.59 17.57
CA ALA A 5 -30.23 37.62 17.85
C ALA A 5 -29.96 36.74 16.61
N ARG A 6 -28.78 36.89 16.02
CA ARG A 6 -28.31 36.02 14.95
C ARG A 6 -27.88 34.71 15.59
N LYS A 7 -28.80 33.75 15.61
CA LYS A 7 -28.57 32.36 16.00
C LYS A 7 -27.27 31.86 15.36
N SER A 8 -26.27 31.57 16.18
CA SER A 8 -25.09 30.79 15.78
C SER A 8 -25.56 29.37 15.46
N ALA A 9 -26.05 29.17 14.24
CA ALA A 9 -26.20 27.84 13.68
C ALA A 9 -24.79 27.26 13.54
N ARG A 10 -24.53 26.22 14.33
CA ARG A 10 -23.34 25.38 14.26
C ARG A 10 -23.18 24.97 12.80
N ARG A 11 -22.25 25.62 12.11
CA ARG A 11 -21.87 25.22 10.77
C ARG A 11 -21.12 23.91 10.96
N ASP A 12 -21.84 22.84 10.70
CA ASP A 12 -21.31 21.54 10.37
C ASP A 12 -20.34 21.78 9.20
N GLU A 13 -19.09 22.11 9.55
CA GLU A 13 -17.98 22.06 8.61
C GLU A 13 -17.70 20.58 8.42
N ASP A 14 -18.54 20.00 7.60
CA ASP A 14 -18.26 18.88 6.74
C ASP A 14 -16.84 19.09 6.21
N VAL A 15 -15.86 18.45 6.85
CA VAL A 15 -14.47 18.40 6.40
C VAL A 15 -14.45 17.51 5.17
N HIS A 16 -15.05 18.00 4.09
CA HIS A 16 -14.80 17.53 2.75
C HIS A 16 -13.35 17.89 2.48
N PHE A 17 -12.47 16.92 2.72
CA PHE A 17 -11.08 16.95 2.29
C PHE A 17 -11.08 16.97 0.76
N ASN A 18 -11.31 18.15 0.21
CA ASN A 18 -11.14 18.46 -1.19
C ASN A 18 -9.64 18.43 -1.45
N SER A 19 -9.10 17.24 -1.71
CA SER A 19 -7.70 17.03 -2.10
C SER A 19 -7.47 17.66 -3.48
N VAL A 20 -7.31 18.99 -3.50
CA VAL A 20 -6.79 19.72 -4.65
C VAL A 20 -5.28 19.63 -4.59
N GLY A 21 -4.70 18.93 -5.56
CA GLY A 21 -3.26 18.78 -5.73
C GLY A 21 -2.90 17.34 -6.03
N GLU A 22 -2.75 17.04 -7.32
CA GLU A 22 -2.15 15.82 -7.87
C GLU A 22 -0.76 15.58 -7.25
N GLY A 23 -0.73 15.03 -6.03
CA GLY A 23 0.39 14.25 -5.60
C GLY A 23 0.59 13.11 -6.60
N PRO A 24 1.83 12.61 -6.78
CA PRO A 24 2.06 11.57 -7.77
C PRO A 24 1.11 10.40 -7.51
N PRO A 25 0.54 9.82 -8.57
CA PRO A 25 -0.53 8.83 -8.49
C PRO A 25 -0.12 7.70 -7.53
N ARG A 26 -0.80 7.61 -6.38
CA ARG A 26 -0.52 6.61 -5.35
C ARG A 26 -1.79 5.80 -5.09
N TYR A 27 -1.64 4.49 -5.00
CA TYR A 27 -2.70 3.64 -4.49
C TYR A 27 -3.00 3.97 -3.04
N ARG A 28 -4.20 3.61 -2.59
CA ARG A 28 -4.53 3.64 -1.16
C ARG A 28 -3.63 2.69 -0.38
N THR A 29 -3.16 3.14 0.77
CA THR A 29 -2.23 2.38 1.64
C THR A 29 -2.93 1.68 2.82
N ARG A 30 -4.27 1.73 2.83
CA ARG A 30 -5.11 1.04 3.80
C ARG A 30 -6.42 0.64 3.12
N THR A 31 -6.87 -0.56 3.43
CA THR A 31 -8.19 -1.07 3.06
C THR A 31 -8.62 -2.12 4.09
N ASP A 32 -9.92 -2.18 4.32
CA ASP A 32 -10.60 -3.15 5.19
C ASP A 32 -11.22 -4.30 4.36
N LYS A 33 -11.01 -4.30 3.04
CA LYS A 33 -11.43 -5.36 2.11
C LYS A 33 -10.36 -6.44 1.96
N LEU A 34 -10.77 -7.58 1.40
CA LEU A 34 -9.87 -8.67 1.03
C LEU A 34 -8.73 -8.15 0.14
N VAL A 35 -7.50 -8.33 0.59
CA VAL A 35 -6.29 -7.95 -0.13
C VAL A 35 -5.54 -9.20 -0.55
N ARG A 36 -4.87 -9.17 -1.69
CA ARG A 36 -3.89 -10.19 -2.05
C ARG A 36 -2.51 -9.65 -1.76
N TYR A 37 -1.68 -10.45 -1.10
CA TYR A 37 -0.31 -10.09 -0.80
C TYR A 37 0.66 -11.12 -1.38
N LEU A 38 1.87 -10.64 -1.63
CA LEU A 38 3.00 -11.37 -2.17
C LEU A 38 4.17 -11.19 -1.22
N THR A 39 4.82 -12.30 -0.87
CA THR A 39 6.07 -12.27 -0.10
C THR A 39 7.22 -11.90 -1.02
N VAL A 40 8.00 -10.88 -0.64
CA VAL A 40 9.24 -10.51 -1.33
C VAL A 40 10.41 -11.02 -0.52
N VAL A 41 11.30 -11.75 -1.18
CA VAL A 41 12.51 -12.34 -0.62
C VAL A 41 13.76 -11.74 -1.25
N ASP A 42 14.85 -11.75 -0.49
CA ASP A 42 16.17 -11.39 -0.98
C ASP A 42 16.63 -12.41 -2.02
N LYS A 43 17.16 -11.93 -3.15
CA LYS A 43 17.60 -12.77 -4.27
C LYS A 43 18.80 -13.66 -3.90
N THR A 44 19.65 -13.21 -2.99
CA THR A 44 20.92 -13.87 -2.64
C THR A 44 20.78 -14.75 -1.40
N GLY A 45 20.02 -14.30 -0.40
CA GLY A 45 19.88 -14.98 0.90
C GLY A 45 18.54 -15.68 1.12
N GLY A 46 17.54 -15.45 0.27
CA GLY A 46 16.19 -16.02 0.42
C GLY A 46 15.41 -15.50 1.64
N ALA A 47 15.97 -14.54 2.39
CA ALA A 47 15.33 -13.94 3.55
C ALA A 47 14.11 -13.10 3.12
N VAL A 48 13.00 -13.21 3.85
CA VAL A 48 11.80 -12.39 3.58
C VAL A 48 12.09 -10.95 3.91
N LEU A 49 12.13 -10.10 2.89
CA LEU A 49 12.33 -8.66 3.00
C LEU A 49 11.04 -7.94 3.40
N GLY A 50 9.89 -8.45 2.98
CA GLY A 50 8.61 -7.82 3.24
C GLY A 50 7.51 -8.39 2.38
N TYR A 51 6.39 -7.68 2.37
CA TYR A 51 5.18 -8.08 1.70
C TYR A 51 4.67 -6.92 0.86
N VAL A 52 4.34 -7.18 -0.39
CA VAL A 52 3.62 -6.24 -1.24
C VAL A 52 2.19 -6.72 -1.37
N TRP A 53 1.21 -5.86 -1.12
CA TRP A 53 -0.21 -6.22 -1.20
C TRP A 53 -0.99 -5.26 -2.08
N GLY A 54 -2.12 -5.75 -2.58
CA GLY A 54 -2.99 -5.05 -3.51
C GLY A 54 -4.45 -5.51 -3.39
N CYS A 55 -5.38 -4.59 -3.60
CA CYS A 55 -6.82 -4.77 -3.55
C CYS A 55 -7.43 -4.01 -4.73
N ASP A 56 -7.94 -4.76 -5.70
CA ASP A 56 -8.58 -4.21 -6.89
C ASP A 56 -9.82 -3.38 -6.56
N GLU A 57 -10.61 -3.86 -5.60
CA GLU A 57 -11.89 -3.28 -5.21
C GLU A 57 -11.79 -1.87 -4.60
N ASP A 58 -10.69 -1.56 -3.91
CA ASP A 58 -10.48 -0.26 -3.27
C ASP A 58 -9.34 0.53 -3.95
N ASP A 59 -8.78 -0.02 -5.03
CA ASP A 59 -7.57 0.50 -5.68
C ASP A 59 -6.45 0.79 -4.64
N ALA A 60 -6.25 -0.19 -3.76
CA ALA A 60 -5.32 -0.07 -2.65
C ALA A 60 -4.12 -0.99 -2.87
N ALA A 61 -2.90 -0.49 -2.70
CA ALA A 61 -1.69 -1.28 -2.76
C ALA A 61 -0.58 -0.61 -1.98
N ALA A 62 0.18 -1.40 -1.23
CA ALA A 62 1.34 -0.88 -0.52
C ALA A 62 2.41 -1.95 -0.32
N TRP A 63 3.63 -1.46 -0.18
CA TRP A 63 4.75 -2.23 0.34
C TRP A 63 4.74 -2.17 1.87
N VAL A 64 4.98 -3.31 2.50
CA VAL A 64 5.12 -3.46 3.95
C VAL A 64 6.45 -4.17 4.21
N PRO A 65 7.49 -3.44 4.65
CA PRO A 65 8.76 -4.06 5.00
C PRO A 65 8.58 -4.96 6.23
N ARG A 66 9.24 -6.12 6.23
CA ARG A 66 9.29 -6.98 7.43
C ARG A 66 10.26 -6.37 8.43
N SER A 67 9.88 -6.32 9.70
CA SER A 67 10.73 -5.75 10.76
C SER A 67 12.04 -6.53 10.92
N ASP A 68 11.98 -7.85 10.73
CA ASP A 68 13.09 -8.79 10.85
C ASP A 68 14.18 -8.63 9.76
N ALA A 69 13.79 -8.09 8.59
CA ALA A 69 14.69 -7.93 7.45
C ALA A 69 15.64 -6.72 7.56
N GLY A 70 15.48 -5.92 8.61
CA GLY A 70 16.36 -4.79 8.93
C GLY A 70 16.49 -3.74 7.81
N GLY A 71 17.64 -3.08 7.76
CA GLY A 71 17.89 -1.95 6.85
C GLY A 71 17.78 -2.30 5.36
N ARG A 72 17.93 -3.57 4.97
CA ARG A 72 17.75 -4.00 3.57
C ARG A 72 16.30 -3.84 3.11
N ALA A 73 15.32 -4.26 3.91
CA ALA A 73 13.91 -4.13 3.56
C ALA A 73 13.46 -2.67 3.40
N LEU A 74 14.05 -1.76 4.18
CA LEU A 74 13.80 -0.32 4.05
C LEU A 74 14.43 0.25 2.77
N ALA A 75 15.67 -0.12 2.46
CA ALA A 75 16.34 0.30 1.23
C ALA A 75 15.59 -0.21 -0.02
N GLU A 76 15.08 -1.43 0.05
CA GLU A 76 14.28 -2.07 -0.99
C GLU A 76 12.88 -1.47 -1.11
N GLY A 77 12.28 -1.06 0.01
CA GLY A 77 10.94 -0.48 0.04
C GLY A 77 10.79 0.74 -0.87
N GLY A 78 11.82 1.58 -0.98
CA GLY A 78 11.82 2.70 -1.92
C GLY A 78 11.62 2.26 -3.38
N HIS A 79 12.22 1.15 -3.79
CA HIS A 79 12.05 0.60 -5.14
C HIS A 79 10.62 0.13 -5.38
N TRP A 80 10.05 -0.61 -4.44
CA TRP A 80 8.68 -1.12 -4.52
C TRP A 80 7.64 0.01 -4.52
N HIS A 81 7.81 1.02 -3.67
CA HIS A 81 6.95 2.20 -3.64
C HIS A 81 6.97 2.95 -4.98
N THR A 82 8.14 3.15 -5.59
CA THR A 82 8.24 3.81 -6.90
C THR A 82 7.57 3.00 -8.01
N ARG A 83 7.73 1.67 -8.00
CA ARG A 83 7.05 0.80 -8.99
C ARG A 83 5.54 0.83 -8.88
N LEU A 84 5.00 0.82 -7.66
CA LEU A 84 3.56 0.96 -7.43
C LEU A 84 3.06 2.34 -7.88
N GLN A 85 3.83 3.39 -7.63
CA GLN A 85 3.50 4.74 -8.09
C GLN A 85 3.48 4.84 -9.63
N ASP A 86 4.46 4.24 -10.30
CA ASP A 86 4.51 4.16 -11.77
C ASP A 86 3.30 3.39 -12.32
N ALA A 87 2.98 2.23 -11.75
CA ALA A 87 1.82 1.44 -12.15
C ALA A 87 0.51 2.23 -11.96
N LYS A 88 0.34 2.94 -10.84
CA LYS A 88 -0.83 3.79 -10.61
C LYS A 88 -0.88 4.95 -11.61
N GLY A 89 0.27 5.54 -11.96
CA GLY A 89 0.35 6.59 -12.98
C GLY A 89 -0.02 6.12 -14.38
N ARG A 90 0.20 4.83 -14.67
CA ARG A 90 -0.26 4.15 -15.89
C ARG A 90 -1.74 3.73 -15.82
N GLY A 91 -2.42 3.94 -14.69
CA GLY A 91 -3.80 3.51 -14.48
C GLY A 91 -3.96 2.00 -14.33
N ILE A 92 -2.89 1.29 -13.96
CA ILE A 92 -2.90 -0.17 -13.83
C ILE A 92 -3.60 -0.55 -12.52
N PRO A 93 -4.47 -1.57 -12.52
CA PRO A 93 -5.08 -2.05 -11.29
C PRO A 93 -4.05 -2.74 -10.37
N PRO A 94 -4.22 -2.68 -9.04
CA PRO A 94 -3.33 -3.29 -8.06
C PRO A 94 -2.97 -4.75 -8.37
N SER A 95 -3.94 -5.56 -8.76
CA SER A 95 -3.73 -6.98 -9.07
C SER A 95 -2.77 -7.18 -10.25
N GLN A 96 -2.90 -6.35 -11.29
CA GLN A 96 -2.04 -6.38 -12.46
C GLN A 96 -0.66 -5.79 -12.15
N ALA A 97 -0.60 -4.73 -11.34
CA ALA A 97 0.67 -4.18 -10.86
C ALA A 97 1.46 -5.25 -10.08
N LEU A 98 0.81 -5.99 -9.18
CA LEU A 98 1.41 -7.12 -8.47
C LEU A 98 1.89 -8.22 -9.43
N ALA A 99 1.12 -8.54 -10.46
CA ALA A 99 1.52 -9.52 -11.47
C ALA A 99 2.75 -9.07 -12.26
N GLU A 100 2.76 -7.83 -12.78
CA GLU A 100 3.93 -7.24 -13.47
C GLU A 100 5.16 -7.22 -12.56
N LEU A 101 4.97 -6.84 -11.30
CA LEU A 101 6.01 -6.82 -10.27
C LEU A 101 6.54 -8.23 -9.95
N SER A 102 5.68 -9.25 -9.95
CA SER A 102 6.06 -10.64 -9.70
C SER A 102 6.82 -11.27 -10.86
N SER A 103 6.51 -10.88 -12.09
CA SER A 103 7.23 -11.30 -13.30
C SER A 103 8.49 -10.48 -13.55
N SER A 104 8.60 -9.29 -12.96
CA SER A 104 9.78 -8.44 -13.09
C SER A 104 10.92 -8.95 -12.21
N GLU A 105 11.93 -9.53 -12.86
CA GLU A 105 13.21 -9.92 -12.26
C GLU A 105 13.98 -8.66 -11.79
N SER A 106 13.66 -8.11 -10.62
CA SER A 106 14.42 -6.99 -10.07
C SER A 106 15.74 -7.47 -9.47
N ASN A 107 16.80 -6.66 -9.61
CA ASN A 107 18.11 -6.94 -9.01
C ASN A 107 18.14 -6.78 -7.48
N ARG A 108 17.03 -6.33 -6.91
CA ARG A 108 16.94 -5.69 -5.58
C ARG A 108 16.12 -6.56 -4.60
N GLY A 109 15.11 -7.29 -5.09
CA GLY A 109 14.41 -8.37 -4.38
C GLY A 109 13.47 -9.09 -5.33
N ARG A 110 13.16 -10.36 -5.09
CA ARG A 110 12.25 -11.13 -5.94
C ARG A 110 10.98 -11.45 -5.16
N VAL A 111 9.83 -11.31 -5.81
CA VAL A 111 8.60 -11.95 -5.30
C VAL A 111 8.80 -13.46 -5.26
N LEU A 112 8.49 -14.10 -4.14
CA LEU A 112 8.53 -15.54 -4.00
C LEU A 112 7.37 -16.15 -4.84
N PRO A 113 7.66 -16.87 -5.94
CA PRO A 113 6.61 -17.47 -6.76
C PRO A 113 5.76 -18.43 -5.93
N GLY A 114 4.45 -18.36 -6.07
CA GLY A 114 3.50 -19.16 -5.28
C GLY A 114 3.19 -18.61 -3.88
N SER A 115 3.79 -17.48 -3.47
CA SER A 115 3.43 -16.79 -2.21
C SER A 115 2.30 -15.78 -2.37
N LEU A 116 1.48 -15.90 -3.42
CA LEU A 116 0.26 -15.12 -3.54
C LEU A 116 -0.75 -15.68 -2.56
N THR A 117 -1.10 -14.89 -1.56
CA THR A 117 -2.05 -15.28 -0.51
C THR A 117 -3.04 -14.15 -0.28
N ASP A 118 -4.28 -14.51 0.04
CA ASP A 118 -5.30 -13.56 0.44
C ASP A 118 -5.22 -13.26 1.95
N ALA A 119 -5.50 -12.01 2.31
CA ALA A 119 -5.65 -11.55 3.67
C ALA A 119 -6.96 -10.78 3.79
N PRO A 120 -7.63 -10.82 4.96
CA PRO A 120 -8.91 -10.16 5.17
C PRO A 120 -8.85 -8.65 4.99
N ASN A 121 -7.69 -8.04 5.25
CA ASN A 121 -7.45 -6.61 5.11
C ASN A 121 -5.95 -6.27 5.10
N SER A 122 -5.64 -5.00 4.83
CA SER A 122 -4.27 -4.49 4.86
C SER A 122 -3.60 -4.55 6.24
N ASP A 123 -4.37 -4.56 7.33
CA ASP A 123 -3.86 -4.59 8.70
C ASP A 123 -3.29 -5.98 9.04
N ALA A 124 -3.97 -7.05 8.60
CA ALA A 124 -3.48 -8.41 8.72
C ALA A 124 -2.10 -8.59 8.05
N VAL A 125 -1.88 -7.99 6.87
CA VAL A 125 -0.57 -8.03 6.20
C VAL A 125 0.50 -7.27 7.00
N LYS A 126 0.14 -6.13 7.60
CA LYS A 126 1.06 -5.39 8.49
C LYS A 126 1.39 -6.18 9.75
N ALA A 127 0.40 -6.82 10.35
CA ALA A 127 0.59 -7.69 11.50
C ALA A 127 1.53 -8.86 11.16
N LEU A 128 1.37 -9.49 9.98
CA LEU A 128 2.28 -10.54 9.50
C LEU A 128 3.71 -10.03 9.32
N ALA A 129 3.88 -8.82 8.77
CA ALA A 129 5.19 -8.19 8.62
C ALA A 129 5.85 -7.80 9.95
N ALA A 130 5.03 -7.53 10.98
CA ALA A 130 5.48 -7.19 12.32
C ALA A 130 5.79 -8.44 13.18
N SER A 131 5.07 -9.54 13.00
CA SER A 131 5.15 -10.75 13.83
C SER A 131 6.27 -11.73 13.42
N GLY A 132 7.30 -11.25 12.73
CA GLY A 132 8.49 -12.05 12.45
C GLY A 132 9.22 -12.42 13.73
N SER A 133 9.09 -13.69 14.14
CA SER A 133 9.87 -14.33 15.21
C SER A 133 11.07 -15.09 14.64
#